data_AF-A0A840PY92-F1
#
_entry.id   AF-A0A840PY92-F1
#
_cell.length_a   1.000
_cell.length_b   1.000
_cell.length_c   1.000
_cell.angle_alpha   90.00
_cell.angle_beta   90.00
_cell.angle_gamma   90.00
#
_symmetry.space_group_name_H-M   'P 1'
#
loop_
_entity.id
_entity.type
_entity.pdbx_description
1 polymer ?
#
loop_
_entity_poly.entity_id
_entity_poly.type
_entity_poly.pdbx_seq_one_letter_code
_entity_poly.pdbx_strand_id
1 'polypeptide(L)'
;MSEYQYYEFLAVDRPLDARQQAEVRSLSTRARITATSFVNEYHWGDFRGDPDQLMEDFYDAHLYLANWGTRRIMLRLPRRLLDLDVAEQYCVGDHVTAWSTDEHLVLDLMSEDESDDFDVEAQGSLSAIVGIRAELAAGDHRSLYLAWLAGYGTWERDEYAFDRAEDGELEPPVPPGLHTLTAAQRELADFLRLDDDLLAVATEASLPRTETTDDLGQLTAWVKNLSPAEKDQFLLQVVQEQAATAQMEMLRRFRDESTTASPSPPRRTVADLLDGAARRRA
;
A
#
# COMPACT_ATOMS: atom_id res chain seq x y z
N MET A 1 7.29 -30.01 1.56
CA MET A 1 5.84 -29.74 1.61
C MET A 1 5.30 -29.70 0.18
N SER A 2 4.03 -29.99 -0.06
CA SER A 2 3.43 -29.75 -1.39
C SER A 2 3.39 -28.25 -1.65
N GLU A 3 3.72 -27.79 -2.86
CA GLU A 3 3.65 -26.37 -3.23
C GLU A 3 2.23 -25.84 -3.00
N TYR A 4 2.10 -24.66 -2.38
CA TYR A 4 0.84 -23.95 -2.26
C TYR A 4 1.04 -22.48 -2.60
N GLN A 5 0.18 -21.97 -3.48
CA GLN A 5 0.14 -20.56 -3.86
C GLN A 5 -1.30 -20.05 -3.90
N TYR A 6 -1.51 -18.84 -3.42
CA TYR A 6 -2.77 -18.11 -3.48
C TYR A 6 -2.58 -16.79 -4.24
N TYR A 7 -3.44 -16.55 -5.22
CA TYR A 7 -3.49 -15.31 -5.99
C TYR A 7 -4.89 -14.70 -5.87
N GLU A 8 -4.95 -13.43 -5.50
CA GLU A 8 -6.18 -12.65 -5.47
C GLU A 8 -5.95 -11.29 -6.13
N PHE A 9 -6.83 -10.90 -7.04
CA PHE A 9 -6.86 -9.58 -7.67
C PHE A 9 -8.24 -8.96 -7.48
N LEU A 10 -8.26 -7.65 -7.29
CA LEU A 10 -9.46 -6.86 -7.01
C LEU A 10 -9.48 -5.60 -7.86
N ALA A 11 -10.60 -5.38 -8.57
CA ALA A 11 -10.91 -4.14 -9.25
C ALA A 11 -11.91 -3.36 -8.38
N VAL A 12 -11.52 -2.15 -8.00
CA VAL A 12 -12.19 -1.29 -7.02
C VAL A 12 -12.81 -0.09 -7.72
N ASP A 13 -12.06 0.54 -8.64
CA ASP A 13 -12.47 1.80 -9.25
C ASP A 13 -13.50 1.56 -10.35
N ARG A 14 -13.31 0.50 -11.15
CA ARG A 14 -14.22 0.12 -12.23
C ARG A 14 -14.29 -1.40 -12.41
N PRO A 15 -15.49 -2.00 -12.45
CA PRO A 15 -15.64 -3.41 -12.79
C PRO A 15 -15.15 -3.72 -14.21
N LEU A 16 -14.58 -4.91 -14.39
CA LEU A 16 -14.19 -5.44 -15.69
C LEU A 16 -15.43 -5.70 -16.56
N ASP A 17 -15.35 -5.27 -17.82
CA ASP A 17 -16.35 -5.60 -18.83
C ASP A 17 -16.28 -7.09 -19.25
N ALA A 18 -17.26 -7.54 -20.05
CA ALA A 18 -17.34 -8.94 -20.47
C ALA A 18 -16.14 -9.39 -21.33
N ARG A 19 -15.53 -8.48 -22.09
CA ARG A 19 -14.35 -8.77 -22.92
C ARG A 19 -13.12 -8.93 -22.03
N GLN A 20 -12.91 -8.03 -21.08
CA GLN A 20 -11.82 -8.09 -20.11
C GLN A 20 -11.91 -9.35 -19.23
N GLN A 21 -13.11 -9.72 -18.78
CA GLN A 21 -13.31 -10.97 -18.04
C GLN A 21 -12.97 -12.21 -18.88
N ALA A 22 -13.29 -12.22 -20.17
CA ALA A 22 -12.94 -13.32 -21.07
C ALA A 22 -11.42 -13.41 -21.31
N GLU A 23 -10.74 -12.25 -21.38
CA GLU A 23 -9.29 -12.14 -21.50
C GLU A 23 -8.57 -12.73 -20.29
N VAL A 24 -8.91 -12.27 -19.08
CA VAL A 24 -8.30 -12.80 -17.84
C VAL A 24 -8.68 -14.29 -17.62
N ARG A 25 -9.89 -14.71 -18.03
CA ARG A 25 -10.31 -16.13 -18.00
C ARG A 25 -9.38 -17.04 -18.82
N SER A 26 -8.76 -16.53 -19.88
CA SER A 26 -7.83 -17.32 -20.69
C SER A 26 -6.54 -17.70 -19.95
N LEU A 27 -6.18 -16.95 -18.90
CA LEU A 27 -4.98 -17.17 -18.09
C LEU A 27 -5.15 -18.30 -17.06
N SER A 28 -6.38 -18.53 -16.59
CA SER A 28 -6.68 -19.62 -15.66
C SER A 28 -8.08 -20.20 -15.84
N THR A 29 -8.12 -21.50 -16.09
CA THR A 29 -9.36 -22.27 -16.14
C THR A 29 -9.94 -22.57 -14.76
N ARG A 30 -9.13 -22.49 -13.69
CA ARG A 30 -9.52 -22.83 -12.32
C ARG A 30 -9.91 -21.63 -11.46
N ALA A 31 -9.49 -20.44 -11.86
CA ALA A 31 -9.76 -19.23 -11.11
C ALA A 31 -11.27 -18.96 -10.96
N ARG A 32 -11.68 -18.45 -9.80
CA ARG A 32 -12.98 -17.81 -9.63
C ARG A 32 -12.86 -16.37 -10.11
N ILE A 33 -13.60 -16.01 -11.16
CA ILE A 33 -13.54 -14.66 -11.77
C ILE A 33 -14.93 -14.06 -11.74
N THR A 34 -15.00 -12.80 -11.32
CA THR A 34 -16.17 -11.93 -11.36
C THR A 34 -15.80 -10.62 -12.05
N ALA A 35 -16.75 -9.69 -12.17
CA ALA A 35 -16.46 -8.35 -12.69
C ALA A 35 -15.48 -7.56 -11.81
N THR A 36 -15.33 -7.90 -10.53
CA THR A 36 -14.46 -7.16 -9.61
C THR A 36 -13.35 -8.00 -9.01
N SER A 37 -13.31 -9.31 -9.22
CA SER A 37 -12.32 -10.16 -8.57
C SER A 37 -11.83 -11.32 -9.44
N PHE A 38 -10.58 -11.70 -9.23
CA PHE A 38 -9.98 -12.94 -9.70
C PHE A 38 -9.31 -13.62 -8.53
N VAL A 39 -9.67 -14.86 -8.23
CA VAL A 39 -9.07 -15.63 -7.14
C VAL A 39 -8.65 -17.00 -7.67
N ASN A 40 -7.43 -17.43 -7.36
CA ASN A 40 -6.94 -18.72 -7.80
C ASN A 40 -5.97 -19.33 -6.78
N GLU A 41 -6.09 -20.64 -6.62
CA GLU A 41 -5.26 -21.43 -5.70
C GLU A 41 -4.55 -22.53 -6.49
N TYR A 42 -3.26 -22.69 -6.24
CA TYR A 42 -2.42 -23.72 -6.83
C TYR A 42 -1.85 -24.62 -5.75
N HIS A 43 -1.90 -25.93 -6.01
CA HIS A 43 -1.24 -26.95 -5.19
C HIS A 43 -0.10 -27.67 -5.94
N TRP A 44 0.15 -27.26 -7.20
CA TRP A 44 1.23 -27.69 -8.08
C TRP A 44 1.29 -26.77 -9.31
N GLY A 45 2.50 -26.44 -9.76
CA GLY A 45 2.71 -25.54 -10.90
C GLY A 45 2.36 -24.09 -10.59
N ASP A 46 2.36 -23.25 -11.62
CA ASP A 46 2.34 -21.79 -11.43
C ASP A 46 1.25 -21.05 -12.20
N PHE A 47 0.98 -19.82 -11.78
CA PHE A 47 0.15 -18.89 -12.51
C PHE A 47 0.78 -18.56 -13.86
N ARG A 48 -0.04 -18.55 -14.92
CA ARG A 48 0.44 -18.32 -16.30
C ARG A 48 0.39 -16.86 -16.73
N GLY A 49 -0.28 -16.02 -15.95
CA GLY A 49 -0.32 -14.58 -16.19
C GLY A 49 0.83 -13.89 -15.50
N ASP A 50 1.07 -12.65 -15.90
CA ASP A 50 1.99 -11.74 -15.24
C ASP A 50 1.19 -10.84 -14.30
N PRO A 51 1.39 -10.90 -12.97
CA PRO A 51 0.71 -10.03 -12.02
C PRO A 51 0.92 -8.54 -12.31
N ASP A 52 2.09 -8.15 -12.82
CA ASP A 52 2.43 -6.75 -13.06
C ASP A 52 1.59 -6.21 -14.22
N GLN A 53 1.52 -6.96 -15.33
CA GLN A 53 0.66 -6.64 -16.46
C GLN A 53 -0.82 -6.60 -16.07
N LEU A 54 -1.27 -7.53 -15.22
CA LEU A 54 -2.66 -7.56 -14.75
C LEU A 54 -3.02 -6.36 -13.88
N MET A 55 -2.08 -5.90 -13.06
CA MET A 55 -2.22 -4.66 -12.29
C MET A 55 -2.28 -3.45 -13.22
N GLU A 56 -1.43 -3.38 -14.23
CA GLU A 56 -1.46 -2.25 -15.18
C GLU A 56 -2.79 -2.16 -15.93
N ASP A 57 -3.29 -3.29 -16.44
CA ASP A 57 -4.42 -3.31 -17.38
C ASP A 57 -5.81 -3.41 -16.74
N PHE A 58 -5.94 -4.14 -15.64
CA PHE A 58 -7.26 -4.61 -15.18
C PHE A 58 -7.57 -4.35 -13.71
N TYR A 59 -6.59 -4.50 -12.81
CA TYR A 59 -6.84 -4.59 -11.38
C TYR A 59 -6.23 -3.43 -10.58
N ASP A 60 -6.85 -3.15 -9.45
CA ASP A 60 -6.46 -2.05 -8.57
C ASP A 60 -5.68 -2.49 -7.34
N ALA A 61 -5.81 -3.77 -6.98
CA ALA A 61 -5.08 -4.38 -5.90
C ALA A 61 -4.83 -5.87 -6.18
N HIS A 62 -3.68 -6.38 -5.76
CA HIS A 62 -3.30 -7.78 -5.85
C HIS A 62 -2.70 -8.26 -4.54
N LEU A 63 -2.99 -9.50 -4.16
CA LEU A 63 -2.35 -10.21 -3.07
C LEU A 63 -1.88 -11.57 -3.54
N TYR A 64 -0.66 -11.92 -3.19
CA TYR A 64 -0.05 -13.20 -3.42
C TYR A 64 0.58 -13.76 -2.15
N LEU A 65 0.37 -15.06 -1.92
CA LEU A 65 0.93 -15.80 -0.80
C LEU A 65 1.43 -17.16 -1.28
N ALA A 66 2.60 -17.56 -0.79
CA ALA A 66 3.14 -18.88 -1.03
C ALA A 66 3.62 -19.54 0.25
N ASN A 67 3.55 -20.87 0.30
CA ASN A 67 3.95 -21.64 1.47
C ASN A 67 5.46 -21.80 1.67
N TRP A 68 6.26 -21.22 0.79
CA TRP A 68 7.70 -21.02 0.97
C TRP A 68 8.05 -19.62 1.47
N GLY A 69 7.06 -18.82 1.88
CA GLY A 69 7.30 -17.60 2.64
C GLY A 69 6.93 -16.29 1.98
N THR A 70 6.85 -16.26 0.64
CA THR A 70 6.61 -15.04 -0.12
C THR A 70 5.20 -14.52 0.16
N ARG A 71 5.13 -13.27 0.60
CA ARG A 71 3.90 -12.48 0.72
C ARG A 71 4.09 -11.21 -0.11
N ARG A 72 3.20 -10.98 -1.07
CA ARG A 72 3.27 -9.82 -1.96
C ARG A 72 1.91 -9.14 -1.99
N ILE A 73 1.90 -7.82 -1.88
CA ILE A 73 0.71 -7.00 -2.08
C ILE A 73 1.03 -5.84 -3.02
N MET A 74 0.21 -5.69 -4.05
CA MET A 74 0.34 -4.61 -5.02
C MET A 74 -0.88 -3.70 -4.93
N LEU A 75 -0.65 -2.39 -4.96
CA LEU A 75 -1.69 -1.37 -4.90
C LEU A 75 -1.51 -0.39 -6.05
N ARG A 76 -2.52 -0.28 -6.91
CA ARG A 76 -2.52 0.68 -8.01
C ARG A 76 -3.35 1.90 -7.66
N LEU A 77 -2.78 3.07 -7.90
CA LEU A 77 -3.44 4.36 -7.73
C LEU A 77 -3.37 5.16 -9.02
N PRO A 78 -4.38 5.99 -9.31
CA PRO A 78 -4.26 7.05 -10.31
C PRO A 78 -3.03 7.91 -10.04
N ARG A 79 -2.18 8.14 -11.06
CA ARG A 79 -0.88 8.82 -10.91
C ARG A 79 -0.99 10.23 -10.33
N ARG A 80 -2.12 10.89 -10.55
CA ARG A 80 -2.44 12.21 -9.99
C ARG A 80 -2.70 12.24 -8.49
N LEU A 81 -2.79 11.08 -7.81
CA LEU A 81 -3.12 10.97 -6.38
C LEU A 81 -1.92 10.67 -5.50
N LEU A 82 -0.87 10.06 -6.04
CA LEU A 82 0.42 9.84 -5.37
C LEU A 82 1.53 10.10 -6.37
N ASP A 83 2.45 11.00 -6.00
CA ASP A 83 3.62 11.30 -6.84
C ASP A 83 4.65 10.17 -6.73
N LEU A 84 5.30 9.83 -7.85
CA LEU A 84 6.31 8.77 -7.88
C LEU A 84 7.51 9.15 -7.01
N ASP A 85 7.95 10.41 -7.07
CA ASP A 85 9.06 10.93 -6.25
C ASP A 85 8.76 10.84 -4.74
N VAL A 86 7.47 10.83 -4.35
CA VAL A 86 7.06 10.63 -2.95
C VAL A 86 7.10 9.15 -2.59
N ALA A 87 6.62 8.26 -3.47
CA ALA A 87 6.66 6.83 -3.26
C ALA A 87 8.09 6.28 -3.19
N GLU A 88 8.97 6.74 -4.10
CA GLU A 88 10.37 6.31 -4.20
C GLU A 88 11.20 6.62 -2.94
N GLN A 89 10.81 7.62 -2.14
CA GLN A 89 11.45 7.89 -0.84
C GLN A 89 11.30 6.74 0.16
N TYR A 90 10.31 5.86 -0.04
CA TYR A 90 10.02 4.72 0.82
C TYR A 90 10.41 3.39 0.17
N CYS A 91 11.05 3.40 -1.00
CA CYS A 91 11.51 2.18 -1.64
C CYS A 91 12.70 1.54 -0.89
N VAL A 92 12.72 0.20 -0.87
CA VAL A 92 13.72 -0.62 -0.16
C VAL A 92 14.01 -1.85 -1.00
N GLY A 93 15.17 -1.88 -1.66
CA GLY A 93 15.59 -2.99 -2.53
C GLY A 93 14.45 -3.52 -3.40
N ASP A 94 14.24 -4.84 -3.35
CA ASP A 94 13.13 -5.52 -4.01
C ASP A 94 11.88 -5.68 -3.10
N HIS A 95 11.94 -5.23 -1.83
CA HIS A 95 10.87 -5.35 -0.85
C HIS A 95 9.78 -4.28 -1.00
N VAL A 96 10.18 -3.06 -1.36
CA VAL A 96 9.26 -1.95 -1.58
C VAL A 96 9.65 -1.27 -2.86
N THR A 97 8.88 -1.49 -3.92
CA THR A 97 9.11 -0.88 -5.23
C THR A 97 7.89 -0.08 -5.68
N ALA A 98 8.13 0.89 -6.55
CA ALA A 98 7.09 1.71 -7.14
C ALA A 98 7.44 2.01 -8.59
N TRP A 99 6.44 1.98 -9.47
CA TRP A 99 6.59 2.43 -10.84
C TRP A 99 5.33 3.13 -11.32
N SER A 100 5.47 3.88 -12.40
CA SER A 100 4.35 4.57 -13.04
C SER A 100 4.18 4.12 -14.48
N THR A 101 2.93 3.96 -14.87
CA THR A 101 2.48 3.96 -16.27
C THR A 101 2.07 5.39 -16.66
N ASP A 102 1.48 5.55 -17.85
CA ASP A 102 0.97 6.85 -18.28
C ASP A 102 -0.15 7.38 -17.35
N GLU A 103 -1.02 6.49 -16.86
CA GLU A 103 -2.23 6.84 -16.11
C GLU A 103 -2.15 6.49 -14.61
N HIS A 104 -1.33 5.51 -14.25
CA HIS A 104 -1.33 4.90 -12.92
C HIS A 104 0.07 4.86 -12.31
N LEU A 105 0.10 4.78 -10.99
CA LEU A 105 1.25 4.38 -10.19
C LEU A 105 0.92 3.06 -9.52
N VAL A 106 1.84 2.12 -9.52
CA VAL A 106 1.74 0.83 -8.84
C VAL A 106 2.79 0.80 -7.74
N LEU A 107 2.34 0.46 -6.52
CA LEU A 107 3.19 0.10 -5.39
C LEU A 107 3.23 -1.42 -5.31
N ASP A 108 4.41 -1.99 -5.09
CA ASP A 108 4.60 -3.42 -4.88
C ASP A 108 5.41 -3.65 -3.61
N LEU A 109 4.78 -4.34 -2.67
CA LEU A 109 5.28 -4.54 -1.31
C LEU A 109 5.42 -6.04 -1.06
N MET A 110 6.64 -6.47 -0.75
CA MET A 110 7.02 -7.87 -0.62
C MET A 110 7.70 -8.15 0.72
N SER A 111 7.30 -9.27 1.33
CA SER A 111 7.89 -9.84 2.53
C SER A 111 8.22 -11.30 2.27
N GLU A 112 9.49 -11.69 2.44
CA GLU A 112 9.96 -13.05 2.27
C GLU A 112 10.30 -13.69 3.62
N ASP A 113 10.00 -14.98 3.78
CA ASP A 113 10.31 -15.75 4.99
C ASP A 113 10.40 -17.24 4.74
N GLU A 114 11.62 -17.75 4.65
CA GLU A 114 11.86 -19.17 4.42
C GLU A 114 11.54 -20.06 5.65
N SER A 115 10.90 -19.52 6.69
CA SER A 115 10.47 -20.31 7.85
C SER A 115 9.40 -21.34 7.46
N ASP A 116 9.46 -22.52 8.09
CA ASP A 116 8.53 -23.63 7.84
C ASP A 116 7.11 -23.41 8.44
N ASP A 117 6.84 -22.25 9.05
CA ASP A 117 5.59 -21.95 9.77
C ASP A 117 4.56 -21.27 8.86
N PHE A 118 3.90 -22.07 8.01
CA PHE A 118 2.84 -21.61 7.12
C PHE A 118 1.45 -21.76 7.76
N ASP A 119 1.03 -20.76 8.54
CA ASP A 119 -0.31 -20.64 9.13
C ASP A 119 -0.97 -19.29 8.74
N VAL A 120 -1.14 -19.06 7.44
CA VAL A 120 -1.77 -17.84 6.91
C VAL A 120 -3.10 -18.18 6.24
N GLU A 121 -4.20 -17.72 6.83
CA GLU A 121 -5.49 -17.69 6.14
C GLU A 121 -5.46 -16.58 5.07
N ALA A 122 -5.26 -16.98 3.81
CA ALA A 122 -5.16 -16.05 2.68
C ALA A 122 -6.46 -15.27 2.39
N GLN A 123 -7.61 -15.83 2.79
CA GLN A 123 -8.91 -15.33 2.38
C GLN A 123 -9.36 -14.16 3.27
N GLY A 124 -9.54 -12.99 2.65
CA GLY A 124 -10.02 -11.78 3.34
C GLY A 124 -8.94 -10.73 3.60
N SER A 125 -7.65 -11.11 3.57
CA SER A 125 -6.53 -10.18 3.79
C SER A 125 -6.54 -9.02 2.79
N LEU A 126 -6.76 -9.28 1.48
CA LEU A 126 -6.78 -8.21 0.49
C LEU A 126 -7.91 -7.21 0.77
N SER A 127 -9.09 -7.69 1.17
CA SER A 127 -10.22 -6.82 1.48
C SER A 127 -10.00 -5.97 2.73
N ALA A 128 -9.20 -6.46 3.68
CA ALA A 128 -8.83 -5.72 4.88
C ALA A 128 -7.79 -4.63 4.58
N ILE A 129 -6.89 -4.87 3.62
CA ILE A 129 -5.79 -3.96 3.28
C ILE A 129 -6.17 -2.93 2.21
N VAL A 130 -7.09 -3.24 1.28
CA VAL A 130 -7.39 -2.39 0.10
C VAL A 130 -7.80 -0.95 0.46
N GLY A 131 -8.30 -0.71 1.68
CA GLY A 131 -8.59 0.63 2.20
C GLY A 131 -7.40 1.59 2.16
N ILE A 132 -6.17 1.07 2.16
CA ILE A 132 -4.93 1.85 2.03
C ILE A 132 -4.89 2.68 0.75
N ARG A 133 -5.52 2.25 -0.34
CA ARG A 133 -5.58 3.04 -1.57
C ARG A 133 -6.22 4.41 -1.33
N ALA A 134 -7.31 4.45 -0.57
CA ALA A 134 -8.00 5.70 -0.24
C ALA A 134 -7.20 6.55 0.76
N GLU A 135 -6.46 5.91 1.67
CA GLU A 135 -5.58 6.60 2.62
C GLU A 135 -4.42 7.30 1.90
N LEU A 136 -3.68 6.56 1.06
CA LEU A 136 -2.57 7.06 0.25
C LEU A 136 -3.01 8.18 -0.69
N ALA A 137 -4.13 7.97 -1.40
CA ALA A 137 -4.67 8.97 -2.30
C ALA A 137 -5.04 10.28 -1.60
N ALA A 138 -5.30 10.21 -0.29
CA ALA A 138 -5.60 11.37 0.53
C ALA A 138 -4.36 11.87 1.31
N GLY A 139 -3.15 11.48 0.91
CA GLY A 139 -1.88 11.95 1.47
C GLY A 139 -1.48 11.31 2.79
N ASP A 140 -2.12 10.22 3.20
CA ASP A 140 -1.70 9.46 4.38
C ASP A 140 -0.62 8.45 3.99
N HIS A 141 0.65 8.86 4.13
CA HIS A 141 1.81 8.05 3.74
C HIS A 141 2.24 7.03 4.82
N ARG A 142 1.47 6.84 5.89
CA ARG A 142 1.81 5.86 6.96
C ARG A 142 2.02 4.47 6.40
N SER A 143 1.23 4.04 5.42
CA SER A 143 1.34 2.73 4.79
C SER A 143 2.67 2.53 4.06
N LEU A 144 3.18 3.57 3.38
CA LEU A 144 4.50 3.55 2.73
C LEU A 144 5.61 3.41 3.78
N TYR A 145 5.49 4.17 4.87
CA TYR A 145 6.46 4.10 5.97
C TYR A 145 6.44 2.75 6.70
N LEU A 146 5.27 2.16 6.93
CA LEU A 146 5.15 0.80 7.50
C LEU A 146 5.79 -0.25 6.59
N ALA A 147 5.61 -0.14 5.27
CA ALA A 147 6.26 -1.04 4.32
C ALA A 147 7.78 -0.86 4.30
N TRP A 148 8.27 0.38 4.36
CA TRP A 148 9.71 0.69 4.46
C TRP A 148 10.33 0.07 5.72
N LEU A 149 9.66 0.19 6.88
CA LEU A 149 10.10 -0.45 8.12
C LEU A 149 10.11 -1.98 7.98
N ALA A 150 9.08 -2.56 7.35
CA ALA A 150 9.01 -4.01 7.16
C ALA A 150 10.12 -4.51 6.24
N GLY A 151 10.46 -3.76 5.18
CA GLY A 151 11.58 -4.05 4.29
C GLY A 151 12.90 -4.17 5.05
N TYR A 152 13.29 -3.13 5.80
CA TYR A 152 14.52 -3.16 6.59
C TYR A 152 14.46 -4.07 7.82
N GLY A 153 13.27 -4.34 8.36
CA GLY A 153 13.07 -5.34 9.42
C GLY A 153 13.48 -6.75 9.01
N THR A 154 13.58 -7.04 7.70
CA THR A 154 14.09 -8.31 7.17
C THR A 154 15.51 -8.61 7.67
N TRP A 155 16.33 -7.61 7.98
CA TRP A 155 17.67 -7.82 8.56
C TRP A 155 17.68 -8.58 9.88
N GLU A 156 16.61 -8.51 10.65
CA GLU A 156 16.51 -9.27 11.89
C GLU A 156 16.31 -10.78 11.64
N ARG A 157 15.84 -11.12 10.44
CA ARG A 157 15.52 -12.48 10.02
C ARG A 157 16.63 -13.07 9.14
N ASP A 158 17.32 -12.22 8.38
CA ASP A 158 18.49 -12.57 7.58
C ASP A 158 19.53 -11.44 7.60
N GLU A 159 20.66 -11.68 8.27
CA GLU A 159 21.80 -10.73 8.39
C GLU A 159 22.49 -10.43 7.05
N TYR A 160 22.17 -11.18 5.98
CA TYR A 160 22.67 -10.99 4.62
C TYR A 160 21.61 -10.41 3.67
N ALA A 161 20.40 -10.07 4.15
CA ALA A 161 19.34 -9.57 3.28
C ALA A 161 19.66 -8.21 2.64
N PHE A 162 20.54 -7.41 3.25
CA PHE A 162 21.07 -6.18 2.65
C PHE A 162 22.58 -6.05 2.88
N ASP A 163 23.25 -5.33 1.97
CA ASP A 163 24.65 -5.00 2.13
C ASP A 163 24.85 -4.03 3.31
N ARG A 164 25.97 -4.15 4.05
CA ARG A 164 26.34 -3.20 5.14
C ARG A 164 26.41 -1.72 4.71
N ALA A 165 26.40 -1.45 3.41
CA ALA A 165 26.30 -0.07 2.91
C ALA A 165 24.93 0.56 3.25
N GLU A 166 23.89 -0.26 3.39
CA GLU A 166 22.52 0.17 3.69
C GLU A 166 22.30 0.52 5.17
N ASP A 167 23.25 0.19 6.06
CA ASP A 167 23.28 0.64 7.48
C ASP A 167 23.12 2.16 7.59
N GLY A 168 23.74 2.89 6.65
CA GLY A 168 23.79 4.34 6.61
C GLY A 168 22.63 5.00 5.89
N GLU A 169 21.66 4.23 5.36
CA GLU A 169 20.49 4.78 4.71
C GLU A 169 19.65 5.60 5.70
N LEU A 170 19.16 6.74 5.21
CA LEU A 170 18.45 7.70 6.04
C LEU A 170 16.96 7.38 6.08
N GLU A 171 16.42 7.32 7.29
CA GLU A 171 14.99 7.14 7.54
C GLU A 171 14.16 8.15 6.72
N PRO A 172 13.15 7.72 5.93
CA PRO A 172 12.24 8.61 5.20
C PRO A 172 11.51 9.59 6.12
N PRO A 173 10.86 10.63 5.58
CA PRO A 173 10.00 11.50 6.38
C PRO A 173 8.98 10.67 7.19
N VAL A 174 9.06 10.78 8.51
CA VAL A 174 8.18 10.05 9.44
C VAL A 174 6.78 10.66 9.38
N PRO A 175 5.76 9.93 8.93
CA PRO A 175 4.41 10.46 8.84
C PRO A 175 3.81 10.66 10.25
N PRO A 176 3.00 11.70 10.47
CA PRO A 176 2.32 11.90 11.75
C PRO A 176 1.25 10.83 11.99
N GLY A 177 1.04 10.46 13.25
CA GLY A 177 -0.04 9.59 13.69
C GLY A 177 0.28 8.08 13.67
N LEU A 178 1.55 7.69 13.81
CA LEU A 178 1.90 6.26 13.97
C LEU A 178 1.36 5.66 15.27
N HIS A 179 1.10 6.48 16.29
CA HIS A 179 0.48 6.08 17.56
C HIS A 179 -0.94 5.50 17.41
N THR A 180 -1.59 5.68 16.26
CA THR A 180 -2.98 5.24 16.05
C THR A 180 -3.18 4.80 14.61
N LEU A 181 -2.75 3.57 14.32
CA LEU A 181 -2.90 2.95 13.00
C LEU A 181 -4.37 2.59 12.71
N THR A 182 -4.78 2.81 11.45
CA THR A 182 -6.10 2.36 10.98
C THR A 182 -6.17 0.83 10.93
N ALA A 183 -7.36 0.26 10.76
CA ALA A 183 -7.49 -1.19 10.60
C ALA A 183 -6.69 -1.69 9.40
N ALA A 184 -6.81 -1.03 8.24
CA ALA A 184 -6.09 -1.43 7.03
C ALA A 184 -4.56 -1.33 7.20
N GLN A 185 -4.06 -0.31 7.91
CA GLN A 185 -2.64 -0.14 8.20
C GLN A 185 -2.09 -1.23 9.11
N ARG A 186 -2.86 -1.65 10.12
CA ARG A 186 -2.49 -2.79 10.98
C ARG A 186 -2.43 -4.08 10.19
N GLU A 187 -3.45 -4.34 9.37
CA GLU A 187 -3.50 -5.52 8.50
C GLU A 187 -2.33 -5.55 7.50
N LEU A 188 -1.91 -4.40 6.96
CA LEU A 188 -0.71 -4.33 6.12
C LEU A 188 0.56 -4.62 6.91
N ALA A 189 0.73 -4.03 8.10
CA ALA A 189 1.89 -4.27 8.95
C ALA A 189 2.01 -5.76 9.31
N ASP A 190 0.91 -6.38 9.73
CA ASP A 190 0.83 -7.80 10.05
C ASP A 190 1.13 -8.67 8.82
N PHE A 191 0.56 -8.31 7.66
CA PHE A 191 0.79 -9.03 6.40
C PHE A 191 2.27 -9.01 6.01
N LEU A 192 2.92 -7.84 6.09
CA LEU A 192 4.34 -7.65 5.77
C LEU A 192 5.30 -8.17 6.84
N ARG A 193 4.79 -8.68 7.97
CA ARG A 193 5.58 -9.14 9.13
C ARG A 193 6.43 -8.00 9.73
N LEU A 194 5.85 -6.80 9.82
CA LEU A 194 6.51 -5.69 10.49
C LEU A 194 6.72 -6.03 11.97
N ASP A 195 7.94 -5.82 12.45
CA ASP A 195 8.27 -6.02 13.85
C ASP A 195 7.68 -4.91 14.75
N ASP A 196 7.04 -5.35 15.85
CA ASP A 196 6.37 -4.47 16.81
C ASP A 196 7.32 -3.54 17.57
N ASP A 197 8.53 -3.99 17.89
CA ASP A 197 9.53 -3.19 18.60
C ASP A 197 10.15 -2.14 17.67
N LEU A 198 10.38 -2.48 16.40
CA LEU A 198 10.80 -1.55 15.35
C LEU A 198 9.73 -0.49 15.12
N LEU A 199 8.46 -0.89 15.00
CA LEU A 199 7.33 0.04 14.93
C LEU A 199 7.24 0.94 16.16
N ALA A 200 7.49 0.41 17.36
CA ALA A 200 7.47 1.19 18.59
C ALA A 200 8.57 2.27 18.59
N VAL A 201 9.80 1.93 18.19
CA VAL A 201 10.93 2.88 18.08
C VAL A 201 10.67 3.94 17.01
N ALA A 202 10.13 3.53 15.86
CA ALA A 202 9.72 4.43 14.80
C ALA A 202 8.68 5.46 15.30
N THR A 203 7.69 4.99 16.07
CA THR A 203 6.58 5.77 16.61
C THR A 203 7.04 6.89 17.55
N GLU A 204 8.17 6.75 18.24
CA GLU A 204 8.73 7.80 19.12
C GLU A 204 9.01 9.12 18.39
N ALA A 205 9.35 9.06 17.11
CA ALA A 205 9.59 10.24 16.27
C ALA A 205 8.33 10.74 15.54
N SER A 206 7.22 10.02 15.63
CA SER A 206 5.98 10.38 14.93
C SER A 206 5.24 11.47 15.70
N LEU A 207 4.99 12.59 15.01
CA LEU A 207 4.17 13.66 15.55
C LEU A 207 2.71 13.19 15.71
N PRO A 208 1.97 13.70 16.72
CA PRO A 208 0.54 13.46 16.81
C PRO A 208 -0.17 13.96 15.55
N ARG A 209 -1.13 13.17 15.05
CA ARG A 209 -2.01 13.63 13.98
C ARG A 209 -2.96 14.66 14.57
N THR A 210 -3.02 15.85 13.96
CA THR A 210 -4.09 16.79 14.29
C THR A 210 -5.36 16.29 13.63
N GLU A 211 -6.20 15.57 14.37
CA GLU A 211 -7.55 15.25 13.92
C GLU A 211 -8.36 16.54 13.92
N THR A 212 -8.68 17.06 12.73
CA THR A 212 -9.60 18.19 12.60
C THR A 212 -10.98 17.73 13.05
N THR A 213 -11.32 18.04 14.31
CA THR A 213 -12.57 17.65 14.98
C THR A 213 -13.84 18.27 14.33
N ASP A 214 -13.68 19.09 13.27
CA ASP A 214 -14.75 19.68 12.46
C ASP A 214 -14.53 19.46 10.95
N ASP A 215 -14.16 18.24 10.56
CA ASP A 215 -13.90 17.87 9.16
C ASP A 215 -15.11 18.11 8.25
N LEU A 216 -16.35 17.84 8.68
CA LEU A 216 -17.53 17.99 7.81
C LEU A 216 -17.91 19.46 7.57
N GLY A 217 -17.80 20.31 8.60
CA GLY A 217 -18.06 21.75 8.49
C GLY A 217 -17.03 22.44 7.60
N GLN A 218 -15.76 22.09 7.79
CA GLN A 218 -14.65 22.59 6.99
C GLN A 218 -14.71 22.08 5.55
N LEU A 219 -14.99 20.79 5.33
CA LEU A 219 -15.19 20.24 4.00
C LEU A 219 -16.35 20.92 3.28
N THR A 220 -17.46 21.17 3.99
CA THR A 220 -18.61 21.90 3.42
C THR A 220 -18.22 23.33 3.01
N ALA A 221 -17.45 24.04 3.83
CA ALA A 221 -16.97 25.38 3.52
C ALA A 221 -16.00 25.36 2.32
N TRP A 222 -15.09 24.40 2.28
CA TRP A 222 -14.16 24.19 1.18
C TRP A 222 -14.89 23.90 -0.14
N VAL A 223 -15.83 22.95 -0.15
CA VAL A 223 -16.66 22.65 -1.33
C VAL A 223 -17.44 23.88 -1.79
N LYS A 224 -17.93 24.73 -0.89
CA LYS A 224 -18.61 25.98 -1.27
C LYS A 224 -17.66 26.95 -1.99
N ASN A 225 -16.40 27.03 -1.57
CA ASN A 225 -15.38 27.91 -2.12
C ASN A 225 -14.84 27.46 -3.49
N LEU A 226 -15.01 26.20 -3.88
CA LEU A 226 -14.67 25.73 -5.22
C LEU A 226 -15.44 26.51 -6.31
N SER A 227 -14.75 26.82 -7.41
CA SER A 227 -15.35 27.50 -8.56
C SER A 227 -16.41 26.63 -9.24
N PRO A 228 -17.36 27.22 -10.00
CA PRO A 228 -18.33 26.44 -10.77
C PRO A 228 -17.66 25.46 -11.75
N ALA A 229 -16.56 25.87 -12.39
CA ALA A 229 -15.83 25.03 -13.32
C ALA A 229 -15.22 23.77 -12.66
N GLU A 230 -14.65 23.91 -11.46
CA GLU A 230 -14.12 22.77 -10.70
C GLU A 230 -15.24 21.82 -10.25
N LYS A 231 -16.37 22.37 -9.80
CA LYS A 231 -17.55 21.58 -9.44
C LYS A 231 -18.07 20.79 -10.65
N ASP A 232 -18.19 21.44 -11.80
CA ASP A 232 -18.61 20.79 -13.04
C ASP A 232 -17.62 19.69 -13.46
N GLN A 233 -16.31 19.90 -13.32
CA GLN A 233 -15.29 18.89 -13.58
C GLN A 233 -15.45 17.64 -12.70
N PHE A 234 -15.62 17.81 -11.38
CA PHE A 234 -15.83 16.68 -10.47
C PHE A 234 -17.16 15.95 -10.75
N LEU A 235 -18.23 16.69 -11.04
CA LEU A 235 -19.52 16.09 -11.39
C LEU A 235 -19.44 15.31 -12.71
N LEU A 236 -18.70 15.80 -13.71
CA LEU A 236 -18.45 15.08 -14.95
C LEU A 236 -17.67 13.79 -14.73
N GLN A 237 -16.64 13.79 -13.86
CA GLN A 237 -15.93 12.56 -13.49
C GLN A 237 -16.88 11.52 -12.86
N VAL A 238 -17.79 11.95 -11.97
CA VAL A 238 -18.80 11.05 -11.39
C VAL A 238 -19.72 10.47 -12.46
N VAL A 239 -20.17 11.27 -13.43
CA VAL A 239 -21.01 10.81 -14.55
C VAL A 239 -20.26 9.83 -15.47
N GLN A 240 -18.93 9.96 -15.57
CA GLN A 240 -18.05 9.09 -16.36
C GLN A 240 -17.56 7.85 -15.59
N GLU A 241 -18.25 7.46 -14.52
CA GLU A 241 -17.90 6.30 -13.67
C GLU A 241 -16.54 6.41 -12.95
N GLN A 242 -16.01 7.63 -12.79
CA GLN A 242 -14.75 7.91 -12.06
C GLN A 242 -15.01 8.48 -10.66
N ALA A 243 -16.12 8.07 -10.03
CA ALA A 243 -16.57 8.64 -8.76
C ALA A 243 -15.57 8.41 -7.61
N ALA A 244 -14.97 7.21 -7.53
CA ALA A 244 -13.97 6.89 -6.52
C ALA A 244 -12.73 7.78 -6.66
N THR A 245 -12.24 7.96 -7.89
CA THR A 245 -11.12 8.83 -8.21
C THR A 245 -11.42 10.29 -7.88
N ALA A 246 -12.61 10.78 -8.23
CA ALA A 246 -13.07 12.14 -7.93
C ALA A 246 -13.12 12.37 -6.40
N GLN A 247 -13.66 11.42 -5.65
CA GLN A 247 -13.71 11.49 -4.19
C GLN A 247 -12.31 11.57 -3.58
N MET A 248 -11.39 10.71 -4.02
CA MET A 248 -10.01 10.71 -3.55
C MET A 248 -9.30 12.05 -3.83
N GLU A 249 -9.47 12.60 -5.05
CA GLU A 249 -8.91 13.91 -5.42
C GLU A 249 -9.44 15.04 -4.55
N MET A 250 -10.75 15.09 -4.32
CA MET A 250 -11.37 16.14 -3.51
C MET A 250 -10.86 16.10 -2.07
N LEU A 251 -10.76 14.91 -1.48
CA LEU A 251 -10.25 14.74 -0.12
C LEU A 251 -8.77 15.12 -0.01
N ARG A 252 -7.96 14.80 -1.02
CA ARG A 252 -6.55 15.22 -1.09
C ARG A 252 -6.43 16.75 -1.09
N ARG A 253 -7.11 17.41 -2.02
CA ARG A 253 -7.06 18.88 -2.14
C ARG A 253 -7.52 19.60 -0.87
N PHE A 254 -8.59 19.10 -0.25
CA PHE A 254 -9.06 19.63 1.03
C PHE A 254 -7.99 19.57 2.11
N ARG A 255 -7.25 18.45 2.22
CA ARG A 255 -6.19 18.28 3.21
C ARG A 255 -4.95 19.10 2.89
N ASP A 256 -4.56 19.19 1.62
CA ASP A 256 -3.41 19.99 1.18
C ASP A 256 -3.62 21.48 1.53
N GLU A 257 -4.84 21.98 1.38
CA GLU A 257 -5.20 23.35 1.75
C GLU A 257 -5.38 23.57 3.27
N SER A 258 -5.59 22.49 4.03
CA SER A 258 -5.80 22.53 5.49
C SER A 258 -4.54 22.24 6.31
N THR A 259 -3.51 21.65 5.70
CA THR A 259 -2.28 21.24 6.39
C THR A 259 -1.23 22.33 6.34
N THR A 260 -0.66 22.68 7.50
CA THR A 260 0.49 23.59 7.59
C THR A 260 1.78 22.78 7.71
N ALA A 261 2.75 23.05 6.85
CA ALA A 261 4.04 22.34 6.88
C ALA A 261 4.73 22.54 8.24
N SER A 262 5.08 21.44 8.90
CA SER A 262 5.84 21.44 10.16
C SER A 262 7.30 21.04 9.90
N PRO A 263 8.26 21.59 10.65
CA PRO A 263 9.67 21.30 10.45
C PRO A 263 9.97 19.81 10.72
N SER A 264 10.72 19.19 9.83
CA SER A 264 11.15 17.80 9.96
C SER A 264 12.21 17.66 11.07
N PRO A 265 12.06 16.69 11.99
CA PRO A 265 13.12 16.37 12.94
C PRO A 265 14.37 15.82 12.22
N PRO A 266 15.54 15.79 12.89
CA PRO A 266 16.74 15.15 12.35
C PRO A 266 16.46 13.68 12.01
N ARG A 267 16.91 13.25 10.83
CA ARG A 267 16.66 11.89 10.29
C ARG A 267 17.63 10.90 10.95
N ARG A 268 17.09 9.77 11.44
CA ARG A 268 17.86 8.63 11.96
C ARG A 268 18.39 7.80 10.79
N THR A 269 19.39 6.97 11.05
CA THR A 269 19.79 5.91 10.11
C THR A 269 18.96 4.64 10.31
N VAL A 270 18.97 3.74 9.34
CA VAL A 270 18.42 2.37 9.50
C VAL A 270 19.08 1.67 10.69
N ALA A 271 20.40 1.78 10.84
CA ALA A 271 21.12 1.20 11.97
C ALA A 271 20.61 1.73 13.33
N ASP A 272 20.34 3.03 13.46
CA ASP A 272 19.81 3.60 14.70
C ASP A 272 18.45 3.01 15.10
N LEU A 273 17.59 2.71 14.10
CA LEU A 273 16.26 2.13 14.29
C LEU A 273 16.37 0.66 14.75
N LEU A 274 17.17 -0.14 14.05
CA LEU A 274 17.36 -1.55 14.37
C LEU A 274 18.05 -1.76 15.71
N ASP A 275 19.08 -0.95 16.01
CA ASP A 275 19.70 -0.92 17.33
C ASP A 275 18.71 -0.51 18.43
N GLY A 276 17.79 0.41 18.11
CA GLY A 276 16.69 0.80 18.99
C GLY A 276 15.78 -0.38 19.31
N ALA A 277 15.35 -1.11 18.28
CA ALA A 277 14.48 -2.28 18.42
C ALA A 277 15.17 -3.38 19.24
N ALA A 278 16.44 -3.67 18.94
CA ALA A 278 17.25 -4.64 19.67
C ALA A 278 17.39 -4.27 21.17
N ARG A 279 17.61 -2.98 21.49
CA ARG A 279 17.67 -2.51 22.88
C ARG A 279 16.33 -2.65 23.61
N ARG A 280 15.21 -2.55 22.91
CA ARG A 280 13.87 -2.65 23.49
C ARG A 280 13.50 -4.08 23.87
N ARG A 281 14.03 -5.07 23.14
CA ARG A 281 13.83 -6.51 23.42
C ARG A 281 14.65 -7.04 24.60
N ALA A 282 15.77 -6.40 24.91
CA ALA A 282 16.73 -6.82 25.94
C ALA A 282 16.23 -6.54 27.37
#